data_AF-A0A939WI27-F1
#
_entry.id   AF-A0A939WI27-F1
#
_cell.length_a   1.000
_cell.length_b   1.000
_cell.length_c   1.000
_cell.angle_alpha   90.00
_cell.angle_beta   90.00
_cell.angle_gamma   90.00
#
_symmetry.space_group_name_H-M   'P 1'
#
loop_
_entity.id
_entity.type
_entity.pdbx_description
1 polymer ?
#
loop_
_entity_poly.entity_id
_entity_poly.type
_entity_poly.pdbx_seq_one_letter_code
_entity_poly.pdbx_strand_id
1 'polypeptide(L)'
;MEKRLPLILAFLLTAFSLFADPEDITFIRIRLWAPYDAVPSLESSAAGQSGYNASDPLKHASDLLKETGNFVINAMVYGWDFSITPKDNTRGVNEYVEFTPIKETSVDTFDITWSNIVYEPDRITCWVEFDRTPLMMHTKAWWNSVNCPRIHGTGESVYTGKIEAIKQAFFDAAKNAVLNYVKKLEKNKPKEITGSLLLKTDTPGLRIDSGKYVSDLDFFLHVDKIVRYSY
;
A
#
# COMPACT_ATOMS: atom_id res chain seq x y z
N MET A 1 -44.64 -51.28 24.64
CA MET A 1 -44.03 -51.04 23.31
C MET A 1 -44.53 -49.70 22.81
N GLU A 2 -43.80 -48.62 23.10
CA GLU A 2 -44.10 -47.31 22.51
C GLU A 2 -42.78 -46.70 22.01
N LYS A 3 -42.75 -46.45 20.71
CA LYS A 3 -41.63 -45.84 19.99
C LYS A 3 -41.60 -44.35 20.31
N ARG A 4 -40.52 -43.87 20.92
CA ARG A 4 -40.15 -42.45 20.87
C ARG A 4 -38.66 -42.36 20.58
N LEU A 5 -38.35 -42.14 19.30
CA LEU A 5 -37.05 -41.77 18.78
C LEU A 5 -37.01 -40.24 18.73
N PRO A 6 -36.29 -39.52 19.61
CA PRO A 6 -36.10 -38.10 19.43
C PRO A 6 -34.84 -37.88 18.59
N LEU A 7 -35.05 -37.65 17.29
CA LEU A 7 -34.73 -36.39 16.62
C LEU A 7 -33.56 -35.54 17.21
N ILE A 8 -32.36 -36.11 17.38
CA ILE A 8 -31.13 -35.36 17.73
C ILE A 8 -30.15 -35.38 16.54
N LEU A 9 -30.66 -35.29 15.31
CA LEU A 9 -29.80 -35.31 14.11
C LEU A 9 -30.19 -34.22 13.09
N ALA A 10 -30.66 -33.07 13.57
CA ALA A 10 -31.10 -31.97 12.70
C ALA A 10 -30.68 -30.58 13.19
N PHE A 11 -29.59 -30.46 13.96
CA PHE A 11 -29.15 -29.15 14.48
C PHE A 11 -27.62 -28.98 14.51
N LEU A 12 -26.92 -29.56 13.53
CA LEU A 12 -25.45 -29.47 13.42
C LEU A 12 -24.99 -29.15 12.00
N LEU A 13 -25.81 -28.41 11.24
CA LEU A 13 -25.54 -28.01 9.85
C LEU A 13 -25.77 -26.52 9.56
N THR A 14 -26.01 -25.69 10.58
CA THR A 14 -26.33 -24.24 10.41
C THR A 14 -25.32 -23.32 11.09
N ALA A 15 -24.03 -23.65 11.01
CA ALA A 15 -22.96 -22.74 11.43
C ALA A 15 -21.72 -22.83 10.53
N PHE A 16 -21.88 -23.19 9.25
CA PHE A 16 -20.95 -22.68 8.26
C PHE A 16 -21.27 -21.20 8.06
N SER A 17 -20.65 -20.36 8.89
CA SER A 17 -20.45 -18.97 8.52
C SER A 17 -19.70 -19.00 7.19
N LEU A 18 -20.45 -18.79 6.11
CA LEU A 18 -19.89 -18.37 4.84
C LEU A 18 -19.10 -17.10 5.14
N PHE A 19 -17.79 -17.22 5.36
CA PHE A 19 -16.86 -16.13 5.11
C PHE A 19 -16.82 -15.93 3.59
N ALA A 20 -17.92 -15.39 3.05
CA ALA A 20 -17.89 -14.75 1.76
C ALA A 20 -17.24 -13.39 2.01
N ASP A 21 -15.99 -13.25 1.62
CA ASP A 21 -15.37 -11.95 1.37
C ASP A 21 -15.41 -11.76 -0.15
N PRO A 22 -16.54 -11.38 -0.78
CA PRO A 22 -16.49 -10.98 -2.17
C PRO A 22 -16.18 -9.49 -2.18
N GLU A 23 -15.01 -9.08 -1.72
CA GLU A 23 -14.42 -7.84 -2.22
C GLU A 23 -13.90 -8.10 -3.65
N ASP A 24 -14.82 -8.54 -4.52
CA ASP A 24 -14.65 -8.51 -5.96
C ASP A 24 -15.03 -7.10 -6.41
N ILE A 25 -14.29 -6.12 -5.86
CA ILE A 25 -14.58 -4.72 -6.07
C ILE A 25 -14.05 -4.37 -7.46
N THR A 26 -14.96 -4.41 -8.45
CA THR A 26 -14.72 -3.92 -9.82
C THR A 26 -14.20 -2.48 -9.84
N PHE A 27 -14.50 -1.73 -8.79
CA PHE A 27 -14.30 -0.29 -8.71
C PHE A 27 -13.43 0.12 -7.52
N ILE A 28 -12.25 0.68 -7.76
CA ILE A 28 -11.45 1.26 -6.70
C ILE A 28 -12.04 2.61 -6.31
N ARG A 29 -12.29 2.80 -5.01
CA ARG A 29 -12.67 4.09 -4.45
C ARG A 29 -11.89 4.38 -3.19
N ILE A 30 -11.03 5.40 -3.24
CA ILE A 30 -10.18 5.79 -2.12
C ILE A 30 -10.28 7.29 -1.87
N ARG A 31 -10.14 7.68 -0.61
CA ARG A 31 -10.09 9.09 -0.21
C ARG A 31 -8.64 9.52 -0.13
N LEU A 32 -8.27 10.54 -0.91
CA LEU A 32 -6.95 11.15 -0.87
C LEU A 32 -7.05 12.60 -0.43
N TRP A 33 -5.94 13.11 0.08
CA TRP A 33 -5.82 14.51 0.47
C TRP A 33 -4.40 15.01 0.16
N ALA A 34 -4.27 16.31 -0.08
CA ALA A 34 -2.98 16.98 -0.22
C ALA A 34 -2.99 18.34 0.48
N PRO A 35 -1.92 18.69 1.18
CA PRO A 35 -1.77 19.99 1.83
C PRO A 35 -1.53 21.10 0.80
N TYR A 36 -1.96 22.33 1.10
CA TYR A 36 -1.65 23.49 0.25
C TYR A 36 -0.17 23.90 0.35
N ASP A 37 0.39 23.81 1.56
CA ASP A 37 1.72 24.33 1.85
C ASP A 37 2.79 23.25 1.75
N ALA A 38 3.85 23.54 1.01
CA ALA A 38 5.12 22.83 1.14
C ALA A 38 5.89 23.38 2.36
N VAL A 39 6.82 22.59 2.92
CA VAL A 39 7.56 23.02 4.11
C VAL A 39 8.53 24.16 3.76
N PRO A 40 8.45 25.33 4.45
CA PRO A 40 9.31 26.48 4.16
C PRO A 40 10.82 26.19 4.32
N SER A 41 11.20 25.29 5.23
CA SER A 41 12.60 24.96 5.50
C SER A 41 13.32 24.23 4.36
N LEU A 42 12.59 23.75 3.34
CA LEU A 42 13.16 23.15 2.13
C LEU A 42 13.31 24.16 0.98
N GLU A 43 12.72 25.35 1.10
CA GLU A 43 12.84 26.43 0.11
C GLU A 43 14.27 26.95 -0.02
N SER A 44 15.05 26.94 1.07
CA SER A 44 16.44 27.43 1.07
C SER A 44 17.46 26.44 0.49
N SER A 45 17.10 25.16 0.34
CA SER A 45 18.02 24.09 -0.09
C SER A 45 17.77 23.63 -1.53
N ALA A 46 16.67 24.06 -2.15
CA ALA A 46 16.19 23.57 -3.44
C ALA A 46 16.14 24.65 -4.55
N ALA A 47 16.98 25.69 -4.46
CA ALA A 47 17.10 26.76 -5.47
C ALA A 47 17.63 26.29 -6.86
N GLY A 48 17.50 25.00 -7.19
CA GLY A 48 17.96 24.44 -8.46
C GLY A 48 17.30 23.15 -8.95
N GLN A 49 16.28 22.59 -8.26
CA GLN A 49 15.61 21.38 -8.73
C GLN A 49 14.08 21.48 -8.62
N SER A 50 13.51 21.95 -9.74
CA SER A 50 12.16 21.79 -10.31
C SER A 50 10.96 21.58 -9.37
N GLY A 51 9.97 22.48 -9.48
CA GLY A 51 8.55 22.14 -9.32
C GLY A 51 7.71 23.05 -8.42
N TYR A 52 8.27 23.56 -7.31
CA TYR A 52 7.50 24.35 -6.37
C TYR A 52 7.45 25.83 -6.79
N ASN A 53 6.34 26.23 -7.41
CA ASN A 53 5.99 27.64 -7.58
C ASN A 53 5.15 28.06 -6.37
N ALA A 54 5.76 28.73 -5.39
CA ALA A 54 5.06 29.31 -4.23
C ALA A 54 3.95 30.30 -4.61
N SER A 55 3.84 30.67 -5.89
CA SER A 55 2.82 31.56 -6.44
C SER A 55 1.45 30.91 -6.63
N ASP A 56 1.31 29.57 -6.57
CA ASP A 56 0.00 28.88 -6.68
C ASP A 56 -0.08 27.59 -5.82
N PRO A 57 -0.41 27.71 -4.52
CA PRO A 57 -0.58 26.58 -3.61
C PRO A 57 -1.67 25.58 -4.04
N LEU A 58 -2.71 26.07 -4.71
CA LEU A 58 -3.82 25.24 -5.17
C LEU A 58 -3.37 24.29 -6.29
N LYS A 59 -2.58 24.83 -7.23
CA LYS A 59 -2.00 24.03 -8.30
C LYS A 59 -1.03 22.98 -7.75
N HIS A 60 -0.17 23.36 -6.81
CA HIS A 60 0.74 22.41 -6.14
C HIS A 60 -0.02 21.25 -5.49
N ALA A 61 -1.04 21.55 -4.67
CA ALA A 61 -1.85 20.52 -4.03
C ALA A 61 -2.57 19.63 -5.06
N SER A 62 -3.06 20.21 -6.15
CA SER A 62 -3.73 19.49 -7.23
C SER A 62 -2.78 18.55 -7.98
N ASP A 63 -1.56 18.99 -8.27
CA ASP A 63 -0.54 18.18 -8.94
C ASP A 63 -0.09 17.03 -8.03
N LEU A 64 0.15 17.31 -6.74
CA LEU A 64 0.48 16.30 -5.74
C LEU A 64 -0.65 15.26 -5.58
N LEU A 65 -1.92 15.68 -5.59
CA LEU A 65 -3.06 14.77 -5.57
C LEU A 65 -3.04 13.84 -6.79
N LYS A 66 -2.83 14.37 -7.99
CA LYS A 66 -2.79 13.59 -9.24
C LYS A 66 -1.66 12.57 -9.23
N GLU A 67 -0.47 12.98 -8.81
CA GLU A 67 0.68 12.09 -8.67
C GLU A 67 0.44 11.00 -7.62
N THR A 68 -0.12 11.37 -6.47
CA THR A 68 -0.45 10.43 -5.38
C THR A 68 -1.53 9.46 -5.83
N GLY A 69 -2.59 9.93 -6.49
CA GLY A 69 -3.66 9.08 -7.01
C GLY A 69 -3.14 8.07 -8.01
N ASN A 70 -2.33 8.49 -8.98
CA ASN A 70 -1.71 7.56 -9.93
C ASN A 70 -0.79 6.55 -9.25
N PHE A 71 0.04 6.99 -8.30
CA PHE A 71 0.92 6.10 -7.54
C PHE A 71 0.13 5.04 -6.76
N VAL A 72 -0.91 5.45 -6.04
CA VAL A 72 -1.72 4.55 -5.21
C VAL A 72 -2.56 3.61 -6.07
N ILE A 73 -3.19 4.09 -7.15
CA ILE A 73 -3.94 3.24 -8.08
C ILE A 73 -3.01 2.22 -8.74
N ASN A 74 -1.81 2.64 -9.18
CA ASN A 74 -0.81 1.72 -9.73
C ASN A 74 -0.46 0.62 -8.71
N ALA A 75 -0.25 0.98 -7.45
CA ALA A 75 0.04 0.05 -6.36
C ALA A 75 -1.10 -0.95 -6.08
N MET A 76 -2.36 -0.51 -6.23
CA MET A 76 -3.56 -1.33 -6.01
C MET A 76 -3.95 -2.21 -7.20
N VAL A 77 -3.44 -1.90 -8.38
CA VAL A 77 -3.76 -2.60 -9.63
C VAL A 77 -2.64 -3.56 -10.03
N TYR A 78 -1.40 -3.07 -10.01
CA TYR A 78 -0.23 -3.83 -10.45
C TYR A 78 0.66 -4.24 -9.29
N GLY A 79 0.91 -3.32 -8.35
CA GLY A 79 1.80 -3.59 -7.21
C GLY A 79 3.29 -3.39 -7.54
N TRP A 80 4.14 -3.92 -6.67
CA TRP A 80 5.60 -3.79 -6.76
C TRP A 80 6.28 -5.15 -6.60
N ASP A 81 7.38 -5.33 -7.32
CA ASP A 81 8.39 -6.32 -6.97
C ASP A 81 9.35 -5.72 -5.94
N PHE A 82 9.89 -6.56 -5.08
CA PHE A 82 10.81 -6.13 -4.03
C PHE A 82 12.02 -7.05 -3.89
N SER A 83 13.14 -6.45 -3.50
CA SER A 83 14.31 -7.15 -2.96
C SER A 83 14.76 -6.48 -1.67
N ILE A 84 14.80 -7.25 -0.58
CA ILE A 84 15.15 -6.77 0.75
C ILE A 84 16.28 -7.62 1.32
N THR A 85 17.38 -6.96 1.69
CA THR A 85 18.42 -7.48 2.57
C THR A 85 18.24 -6.87 3.95
N PRO A 86 17.78 -7.64 4.96
CA PRO A 86 17.62 -7.13 6.31
C PRO A 86 18.96 -6.72 6.93
N LYS A 87 18.98 -5.62 7.69
CA LYS A 87 20.18 -5.21 8.44
C LYS A 87 20.64 -6.31 9.39
N ASP A 88 21.91 -6.71 9.31
CA ASP A 88 22.51 -7.66 10.23
C ASP A 88 23.89 -7.22 10.76
N ASN A 89 23.86 -6.55 11.91
CA ASN A 89 25.06 -6.05 12.57
C ASN A 89 26.04 -7.15 12.97
N THR A 90 25.57 -8.37 13.30
CA THR A 90 26.47 -9.45 13.74
C THR A 90 27.30 -10.00 12.58
N ARG A 91 26.80 -9.87 11.36
CA ARG A 91 27.44 -10.30 10.11
C ARG A 91 28.01 -9.14 9.29
N GLY A 92 27.92 -7.90 9.80
CA GLY A 92 28.39 -6.69 9.10
C GLY A 92 27.61 -6.37 7.82
N VAL A 93 26.35 -6.81 7.71
CA VAL A 93 25.53 -6.62 6.50
C VAL A 93 24.65 -5.38 6.65
N ASN A 94 24.81 -4.45 5.71
CA ASN A 94 23.98 -3.26 5.60
C ASN A 94 22.59 -3.59 5.05
N GLU A 95 21.61 -2.76 5.39
CA GLU A 95 20.27 -2.88 4.84
C GLU A 95 20.27 -2.49 3.36
N TYR A 96 19.60 -3.29 2.54
CA TYR A 96 19.27 -2.98 1.16
C TYR A 96 17.78 -3.18 0.96
N VAL A 97 17.12 -2.21 0.32
CA VAL A 97 15.69 -2.24 0.04
C VAL A 97 15.48 -1.63 -1.32
N GLU A 98 14.83 -2.38 -2.20
CA GLU A 98 14.44 -1.93 -3.52
C GLU A 98 13.00 -2.34 -3.77
N PHE A 99 12.22 -1.40 -4.31
CA PHE A 99 10.85 -1.62 -4.78
C PHE A 99 10.75 -1.11 -6.20
N THR A 100 10.27 -1.98 -7.10
CA THR A 100 10.15 -1.68 -8.53
C THR A 100 8.70 -1.90 -8.95
N PRO A 101 8.04 -0.94 -9.62
CA PRO A 101 6.68 -1.16 -10.11
C PRO A 101 6.67 -2.30 -11.13
N ILE A 102 5.75 -3.25 -10.95
CA ILE A 102 5.56 -4.37 -11.91
C ILE A 102 5.22 -3.82 -13.30
N LYS A 103 4.49 -2.71 -13.34
CA LYS A 103 4.24 -1.95 -14.55
C LYS A 103 4.33 -0.46 -14.27
N GLU A 104 5.27 0.20 -14.91
CA GLU A 104 5.39 1.65 -14.84
C GLU A 104 4.25 2.32 -15.63
N THR A 105 3.61 3.31 -15.01
CA THR A 105 2.51 4.07 -15.61
C THR A 105 2.75 5.56 -15.40
N SER A 106 2.50 6.36 -16.43
CA SER A 106 2.48 7.81 -16.32
C SER A 106 1.20 8.30 -15.64
N VAL A 107 1.19 9.57 -15.24
CA VAL A 107 0.04 10.25 -14.59
C VAL A 107 -1.25 10.21 -15.45
N ASP A 108 -1.11 10.03 -16.76
CA ASP A 108 -2.22 10.00 -17.72
C ASP A 108 -2.58 8.58 -18.19
N THR A 109 -1.99 7.54 -17.59
CA THR A 109 -2.21 6.16 -18.04
C THR A 109 -3.56 5.61 -17.57
N PHE A 110 -4.05 6.07 -16.42
CA PHE A 110 -5.32 5.64 -15.87
C PHE A 110 -6.40 6.69 -16.12
N ASP A 111 -7.57 6.25 -16.56
CA ASP A 111 -8.76 7.10 -16.62
C ASP A 111 -9.36 7.22 -15.21
N ILE A 112 -8.73 8.06 -14.39
CA ILE A 112 -9.10 8.29 -12.99
C ILE A 112 -10.20 9.35 -12.93
N THR A 113 -11.31 9.01 -12.30
CA THR A 113 -12.37 9.96 -11.98
C THR A 113 -12.10 10.59 -10.61
N TRP A 114 -12.15 11.92 -10.57
CA TRP A 114 -11.96 12.71 -9.35
C TRP A 114 -13.32 13.28 -8.92
N SER A 115 -13.81 12.89 -7.75
CA SER A 115 -15.15 13.26 -7.28
C SER A 115 -15.12 13.86 -5.87
N ASN A 116 -16.16 14.64 -5.52
CA ASN A 116 -16.34 15.26 -4.19
C ASN A 116 -15.09 15.99 -3.68
N ILE A 117 -14.60 16.94 -4.47
CA ILE A 117 -13.46 17.77 -4.06
C ILE A 117 -13.93 18.73 -2.96
N VAL A 118 -13.31 18.62 -1.79
CA VAL A 118 -13.55 19.46 -0.62
C VAL A 118 -12.30 20.28 -0.36
N TYR A 119 -12.46 21.60 -0.32
CA TYR A 119 -11.42 22.54 0.07
C TYR A 119 -11.55 22.79 1.56
N GLU A 120 -10.62 22.26 2.34
CA GLU A 120 -10.50 22.52 3.77
C GLU A 120 -9.52 23.69 3.97
N PRO A 121 -9.34 24.24 5.18
CA PRO A 121 -8.41 25.36 5.37
C PRO A 121 -6.93 25.01 5.14
N ASP A 122 -6.53 23.76 5.38
CA ASP A 122 -5.14 23.30 5.38
C ASP A 122 -4.82 22.27 4.27
N ARG A 123 -5.85 21.73 3.60
CA ARG A 123 -5.70 20.69 2.58
C ARG A 123 -6.87 20.66 1.59
N ILE A 124 -6.63 20.03 0.44
CA ILE A 124 -7.67 19.56 -0.47
C ILE A 124 -7.90 18.09 -0.20
N THR A 125 -9.16 17.67 -0.16
CA THR A 125 -9.55 16.27 -0.03
C THR A 125 -10.44 15.89 -1.21
N CYS A 126 -10.27 14.69 -1.78
CA CYS A 126 -11.09 14.20 -2.89
C CYS A 126 -11.27 12.68 -2.83
N TRP A 127 -12.30 12.19 -3.52
CA TRP A 127 -12.40 10.77 -3.86
C TRP A 127 -11.72 10.53 -5.21
N VAL A 128 -10.96 9.45 -5.24
CA VAL A 128 -10.32 8.89 -6.43
C VAL A 128 -11.03 7.60 -6.76
N GLU A 129 -11.56 7.56 -7.98
CA GLU A 129 -12.45 6.54 -8.48
C GLU A 129 -11.86 5.94 -9.76
N PHE A 130 -11.74 4.60 -9.81
CA PHE A 130 -11.13 3.90 -10.94
C PHE A 130 -11.78 2.55 -11.22
N ASP A 131 -12.22 2.35 -12.46
CA ASP A 131 -12.79 1.09 -12.92
C ASP A 131 -11.70 0.12 -13.38
N ARG A 132 -11.69 -1.08 -12.78
CA ARG A 132 -10.77 -2.14 -13.17
C ARG A 132 -11.23 -2.80 -14.46
N THR A 133 -10.28 -3.02 -15.37
CA THR A 133 -10.52 -3.89 -16.54
C THR A 133 -10.70 -5.35 -16.12
N PRO A 134 -11.35 -6.20 -16.94
CA PRO A 134 -11.47 -7.64 -16.63
C PRO A 134 -10.13 -8.35 -16.39
N LEU A 135 -9.06 -7.92 -17.06
CA LEU A 135 -7.70 -8.45 -16.83
C LEU A 135 -7.17 -8.08 -15.44
N MET A 136 -7.37 -6.83 -15.01
CA MET A 136 -6.98 -6.37 -13.67
C MET A 136 -7.75 -7.12 -12.58
N MET A 137 -9.03 -7.40 -12.82
CA MET A 137 -9.87 -8.22 -11.92
C MET A 137 -9.34 -9.65 -11.80
N HIS A 138 -8.97 -10.27 -12.93
CA HIS A 138 -8.36 -11.59 -12.92
C HIS A 138 -7.05 -11.64 -12.13
N THR A 139 -6.17 -10.63 -12.30
CA THR A 139 -4.94 -10.51 -11.51
C THR A 139 -5.25 -10.34 -10.03
N LYS A 140 -6.23 -9.49 -9.66
CA LYS A 140 -6.65 -9.30 -8.27
C LYS A 140 -7.16 -10.59 -7.63
N ALA A 141 -7.89 -11.42 -8.39
CA ALA A 141 -8.37 -12.72 -7.91
C ALA A 141 -7.21 -13.67 -7.53
N TRP A 142 -6.10 -13.65 -8.27
CA TRP A 142 -4.89 -14.40 -7.89
C TRP A 142 -4.31 -13.90 -6.57
N TRP A 143 -4.25 -12.58 -6.35
CA TRP A 143 -3.81 -11.99 -5.08
C TRP A 143 -4.72 -12.31 -3.89
N ASN A 144 -6.00 -12.61 -4.13
CA ASN A 144 -6.93 -13.07 -3.09
C ASN A 144 -6.79 -14.56 -2.77
N SER A 145 -5.93 -15.30 -3.48
CA SER A 145 -5.72 -16.73 -3.24
C SER A 145 -4.97 -16.99 -1.94
N VAL A 146 -5.08 -18.22 -1.43
CA VAL A 146 -4.39 -18.70 -0.21
C VAL A 146 -2.86 -18.56 -0.30
N ASN A 147 -2.30 -18.51 -1.52
CA ASN A 147 -0.86 -18.36 -1.74
C ASN A 147 -0.35 -16.94 -1.43
N CYS A 148 -1.26 -15.97 -1.29
CA CYS A 148 -0.92 -14.57 -1.08
C CYS A 148 -1.42 -14.11 0.30
N PRO A 149 -0.64 -14.31 1.39
CA PRO A 149 -1.02 -13.85 2.72
C PRO A 149 -1.23 -12.32 2.76
N ARG A 150 -2.19 -11.91 3.58
CA ARG A 150 -2.39 -10.49 3.94
C ARG A 150 -1.39 -10.12 5.02
N ILE A 151 -0.64 -9.04 4.79
CA ILE A 151 0.34 -8.50 5.72
C ILE A 151 0.05 -7.02 5.96
N HIS A 152 0.52 -6.51 7.10
CA HIS A 152 0.26 -5.16 7.54
C HIS A 152 1.57 -4.49 7.95
N GLY A 153 1.71 -3.20 7.63
CA GLY A 153 2.87 -2.43 8.05
C GLY A 153 2.59 -0.93 8.13
N THR A 154 3.30 -0.30 9.05
CA THR A 154 3.34 1.15 9.21
C THR A 154 4.68 1.68 8.72
N GLY A 155 4.67 2.85 8.09
CA GLY A 155 5.88 3.47 7.55
C GLY A 155 5.92 4.96 7.85
N GLU A 156 7.13 5.52 7.86
CA GLU A 156 7.34 6.93 8.13
C GLU A 156 8.27 7.58 7.11
N SER A 157 8.02 8.85 6.82
CA SER A 157 8.97 9.70 6.09
C SER A 157 8.89 11.15 6.56
N VAL A 158 9.94 11.92 6.31
CA VAL A 158 9.94 13.36 6.62
C VAL A 158 8.92 14.06 5.73
N TYR A 159 8.08 14.91 6.35
CA TYR A 159 7.13 15.71 5.59
C TYR A 159 7.89 16.73 4.74
N THR A 160 7.75 16.66 3.41
CA THR A 160 8.36 17.60 2.46
C THR A 160 7.35 18.30 1.57
N GLY A 161 6.09 17.84 1.57
CA GLY A 161 5.08 18.29 0.62
C GLY A 161 5.29 17.80 -0.82
N LYS A 162 6.15 16.79 -1.03
CA LYS A 162 6.42 16.18 -2.35
C LYS A 162 6.02 14.70 -2.38
N ILE A 163 5.76 14.19 -3.59
CA ILE A 163 5.39 12.79 -3.81
C ILE A 163 6.46 11.81 -3.34
N GLU A 164 7.75 12.15 -3.40
CA GLU A 164 8.84 11.27 -3.00
C GLU A 164 8.76 10.91 -1.52
N ALA A 165 8.34 11.86 -0.67
CA ALA A 165 8.15 11.58 0.75
C ALA A 165 6.97 10.63 0.97
N ILE A 166 5.87 10.80 0.24
CA ILE A 166 4.73 9.87 0.31
C ILE A 166 5.15 8.47 -0.13
N LYS A 167 5.83 8.35 -1.29
CA LYS A 167 6.38 7.08 -1.79
C LYS A 167 7.30 6.42 -0.76
N GLN A 168 8.19 7.20 -0.13
CA GLN A 168 9.09 6.69 0.89
C GLN A 168 8.35 6.14 2.12
N ALA A 169 7.29 6.81 2.58
CA ALA A 169 6.47 6.29 3.68
C ALA A 169 5.78 4.98 3.28
N PHE A 170 5.27 4.88 2.06
CA PHE A 170 4.65 3.65 1.55
C PHE A 170 5.66 2.49 1.46
N PHE A 171 6.87 2.75 0.95
CA PHE A 171 7.93 1.75 0.87
C PHE A 171 8.45 1.33 2.25
N ASP A 172 8.51 2.26 3.22
CA ASP A 172 8.87 1.91 4.59
C ASP A 172 7.79 1.02 5.25
N ALA A 173 6.51 1.29 5.02
CA ALA A 173 5.41 0.43 5.45
C ALA A 173 5.48 -0.97 4.81
N ALA A 174 5.70 -1.04 3.50
CA ALA A 174 5.86 -2.29 2.77
C ALA A 174 7.04 -3.12 3.30
N LYS A 175 8.21 -2.49 3.48
CA LYS A 175 9.39 -3.10 4.09
C LYS A 175 9.08 -3.66 5.48
N ASN A 176 8.48 -2.85 6.34
CA ASN A 176 8.15 -3.26 7.70
C ASN A 176 7.16 -4.42 7.72
N ALA A 177 6.16 -4.42 6.84
CA ALA A 177 5.21 -5.50 6.67
C ALA A 177 5.90 -6.82 6.29
N VAL A 178 6.77 -6.79 5.26
CA VAL A 178 7.51 -7.98 4.79
C VAL A 178 8.45 -8.51 5.87
N LEU A 179 9.23 -7.64 6.50
CA LEU A 179 10.17 -8.05 7.55
C LEU A 179 9.43 -8.66 8.75
N ASN A 180 8.29 -8.10 9.15
CA ASN A 180 7.47 -8.64 10.22
C ASN A 180 6.85 -10.00 9.87
N TYR A 181 6.48 -10.20 8.60
CA TYR A 181 6.04 -11.51 8.11
C TYR A 181 7.16 -12.54 8.16
N VAL A 182 8.33 -12.23 7.60
CA VAL A 182 9.46 -13.17 7.52
C VAL A 182 10.02 -13.53 8.89
N LYS A 183 10.04 -12.59 9.85
CA LYS A 183 10.41 -12.87 11.26
C LYS A 183 9.54 -13.95 11.93
N LYS A 184 8.29 -14.13 11.47
CA LYS A 184 7.40 -15.18 11.99
C LYS A 184 7.73 -16.56 11.41
N LEU A 185 8.34 -16.60 10.22
CA LEU A 185 8.71 -17.84 9.53
C LEU A 185 10.09 -18.35 9.95
N GLU A 186 11.06 -17.45 10.04
CA GLU A 186 12.46 -17.79 10.28
C GLU A 186 12.97 -17.12 11.56
N LYS A 187 13.61 -17.91 12.42
CA LYS A 187 14.26 -17.39 13.63
C LYS A 187 15.49 -16.52 13.30
N ASN A 188 16.23 -16.91 12.27
CA ASN A 188 17.43 -16.22 11.84
C ASN A 188 17.11 -15.24 10.71
N LYS A 189 17.81 -14.10 10.70
CA LYS A 189 17.68 -13.12 9.60
C LYS A 189 18.12 -13.78 8.29
N PRO A 190 17.28 -13.73 7.24
CA PRO A 190 17.71 -14.17 5.92
C PRO A 190 18.73 -13.20 5.34
N LYS A 191 19.49 -13.68 4.37
CA LYS A 191 20.42 -12.88 3.57
C LYS A 191 19.67 -11.99 2.59
N GLU A 192 18.62 -12.50 1.97
CA GLU A 192 17.84 -11.79 0.95
C GLU A 192 16.42 -12.33 0.90
N ILE A 193 15.45 -11.45 0.67
CA ILE A 193 14.03 -11.77 0.50
C ILE A 193 13.57 -11.10 -0.79
N THR A 194 13.04 -11.88 -1.73
CA THR A 194 12.46 -11.37 -2.98
C THR A 194 11.02 -11.83 -3.13
N GLY A 195 10.21 -11.01 -3.80
CA GLY A 195 8.82 -11.31 -4.05
C GLY A 195 8.08 -10.12 -4.63
N SER A 196 6.76 -10.18 -4.58
CA SER A 196 5.86 -9.15 -5.07
C SER A 196 4.84 -8.75 -4.00
N LEU A 197 4.39 -7.51 -4.05
CA LEU A 197 3.39 -6.93 -3.16
C LEU A 197 2.29 -6.25 -3.96
N LEU A 198 1.04 -6.40 -3.53
CA LEU A 198 -0.08 -5.60 -4.00
C LEU A 198 -0.67 -4.79 -2.83
N LEU A 199 -0.86 -3.49 -3.02
CA LEU A 199 -1.58 -2.67 -2.05
C LEU A 199 -3.05 -3.11 -2.02
N LYS A 200 -3.58 -3.35 -0.82
CA LYS A 200 -4.99 -3.72 -0.67
C LYS A 200 -5.89 -2.52 -1.00
N THR A 201 -7.08 -2.81 -1.53
CA THR A 201 -8.02 -1.80 -2.04
C THR A 201 -8.70 -1.00 -0.93
N ASP A 202 -8.61 -1.43 0.33
CA ASP A 202 -9.13 -0.65 1.45
C ASP A 202 -8.37 0.68 1.59
N THR A 203 -9.00 1.65 2.25
CA THR A 203 -8.51 3.03 2.22
C THR A 203 -7.09 3.09 2.79
N PRO A 204 -6.06 3.42 1.97
CA PRO A 204 -4.69 3.46 2.44
C PRO A 204 -4.55 4.60 3.45
N GLY A 205 -4.14 4.28 4.66
CA GLY A 205 -3.97 5.26 5.71
C GLY A 205 -2.76 6.14 5.42
N LEU A 206 -2.99 7.42 5.16
CA LEU A 206 -1.92 8.44 5.11
C LEU A 206 -2.31 9.60 6.02
N ARG A 207 -1.47 9.89 7.01
CA ARG A 207 -1.64 11.00 7.95
C ARG A 207 -0.35 11.80 8.11
N ILE A 208 -0.47 13.05 8.55
CA ILE A 208 0.68 13.83 9.03
C ILE A 208 0.68 13.72 10.54
N ASP A 209 1.82 13.31 11.10
CA ASP A 209 2.05 13.27 12.53
C ASP A 209 3.43 13.86 12.82
N SER A 210 3.49 14.89 13.66
CA SER A 210 4.74 15.46 14.18
C SER A 210 5.78 15.79 13.09
N GLY A 211 5.35 16.35 11.96
CA GLY A 211 6.23 16.72 10.84
C GLY A 211 6.68 15.54 9.97
N LYS A 212 6.00 14.39 10.06
CA LYS A 212 6.23 13.20 9.24
C LYS A 212 4.97 12.79 8.50
N TYR A 213 5.13 12.22 7.32
CA TYR A 213 4.10 11.35 6.77
C TYR A 213 4.16 10.02 7.48
N VAL A 214 3.00 9.56 7.95
CA VAL A 214 2.82 8.23 8.52
C VAL A 214 1.84 7.48 7.64
N SER A 215 2.29 6.37 7.08
CA SER A 215 1.49 5.44 6.30
C SER A 215 1.10 4.24 7.17
N ASP A 216 -0.14 3.79 7.00
CA ASP A 216 -0.70 2.62 7.66
C ASP A 216 -1.43 1.80 6.60
N LEU A 217 -0.81 0.68 6.18
CA LEU A 217 -1.14 0.00 4.93
C LEU A 217 -1.21 -1.52 5.09
N ASP A 218 -2.21 -2.10 4.44
CA ASP A 218 -2.36 -3.55 4.24
C ASP A 218 -1.92 -3.95 2.82
N PHE A 219 -1.24 -5.08 2.71
CA PHE A 219 -0.74 -5.62 1.45
C PHE A 219 -1.09 -7.10 1.29
N PHE A 220 -1.22 -7.54 0.04
CA PHE A 220 -1.08 -8.95 -0.32
C PHE A 220 0.38 -9.21 -0.66
N LEU A 221 0.93 -10.30 -0.13
CA LEU A 221 2.33 -10.68 -0.32
C LEU A 221 2.45 -11.97 -1.09
N HIS A 222 3.27 -11.98 -2.13
CA HIS A 222 3.81 -13.17 -2.75
C HIS A 222 5.31 -13.23 -2.49
N VAL A 223 5.81 -14.33 -1.90
CA VAL A 223 7.24 -14.52 -1.67
C VAL A 223 7.78 -15.49 -2.70
N ASP A 224 8.72 -15.02 -3.53
CA ASP A 224 9.40 -15.85 -4.51
C ASP A 224 10.53 -16.66 -3.87
N LYS A 225 11.38 -15.97 -3.10
CA LYS A 225 12.60 -16.57 -2.56
C LYS A 225 13.02 -15.95 -1.24
N ILE A 226 13.43 -16.81 -0.32
CA ILE A 226 14.13 -16.43 0.92
C ILE A 226 15.50 -17.10 0.90
N VAL A 227 16.55 -16.31 0.73
CA VAL A 227 17.94 -16.79 0.74
C VAL A 227 18.45 -16.79 2.18
N ARG A 228 18.78 -17.97 2.71
CA ARG A 228 19.40 -18.10 4.03
C ARG A 228 20.93 -18.00 3.92
N TYR A 229 21.60 -17.63 5.01
CA TYR A 229 23.05 -17.79 5.09
C TYR A 229 23.41 -19.29 5.06
N SER A 230 24.37 -19.66 4.22
CA SER A 230 24.99 -20.99 4.25
C SER A 230 25.90 -21.10 5.47
N TYR A 231 25.84 -22.25 6.15
CA TYR A 231 26.76 -22.62 7.23
C TYR A 231 27.95 -23.37 6.66
#